data_AF-A0A6B0Z116-F1
#
_entry.id   AF-A0A6B0Z116-F1
#
_cell.length_a   1.000
_cell.length_b   1.000
_cell.length_c   1.000
_cell.angle_alpha   90.00
_cell.angle_beta   90.00
_cell.angle_gamma   90.00
#
_symmetry.space_group_name_H-M   'P 1'
#
loop_
_entity.id
_entity.type
_entity.pdbx_description
1 polymer ?
#
loop_
_entity_poly.entity_id
_entity_poly.type
_entity_poly.pdbx_seq_one_letter_code
_entity_poly.pdbx_strand_id
1 'polypeptide(L)'
;MVIQVRDLRKSYNGLVAVDGISFEVHHGEIFGMLGPNGAGKTTTVEILEGLRDLDSGEAYINGLDVTKDSKRVKGMIGVQLQQNAYFDNLNLRETFEHFPTLYDSDMSPEEALEKVDLAERAKSQYRHLSGGQKQRLSIAVALVNDPVAMFLDEPTTGLDPQARRNMWDLIDGLRSEGMAIMLTTHYMEEAEVLCDRVAVIDHGNVVAIDTPQALIEQLKSRGAESVRKDGVLTLEDVFIDLTGRSHVE
;
A
#
# COMPACT_ATOMS: atom_id res chain seq x y z
N MET A 1 -3.81 -17.06 -3.45
CA MET A 1 -4.49 -15.76 -3.53
C MET A 1 -4.74 -15.34 -2.11
N VAL A 2 -4.32 -14.13 -1.74
CA VAL A 2 -4.39 -13.61 -0.38
C VAL A 2 -5.53 -12.62 -0.25
N ILE A 3 -5.64 -11.66 -1.17
CA ILE A 3 -6.73 -10.68 -1.18
C ILE A 3 -7.63 -11.01 -2.38
N GLN A 4 -8.94 -11.03 -2.15
CA GLN A 4 -9.94 -11.18 -3.21
C GLN A 4 -11.04 -10.15 -3.04
N VAL A 5 -11.34 -9.42 -4.12
CA VAL A 5 -12.39 -8.41 -4.18
C VAL A 5 -13.29 -8.70 -5.37
N ARG A 6 -14.61 -8.73 -5.13
CA ARG A 6 -15.62 -9.01 -6.16
C ARG A 6 -16.76 -8.01 -6.07
N ASP A 7 -16.98 -7.29 -7.16
CA ASP A 7 -18.07 -6.32 -7.34
C ASP A 7 -18.24 -5.36 -6.15
N LEU A 8 -17.12 -4.97 -5.53
CA LEU A 8 -17.12 -4.17 -4.31
C LEU A 8 -17.71 -2.79 -4.58
N ARG A 9 -18.70 -2.40 -3.79
CA ARG A 9 -19.37 -1.08 -3.88
C ARG A 9 -19.38 -0.36 -2.54
N LYS A 10 -19.15 0.95 -2.59
CA LYS A 10 -19.31 1.85 -1.45
C LYS A 10 -19.80 3.22 -1.87
N SER A 11 -20.78 3.75 -1.15
CA SER A 11 -21.34 5.08 -1.33
C SER A 11 -21.41 5.87 -0.02
N TYR A 12 -21.33 7.20 -0.13
CA TYR A 12 -21.46 8.15 0.96
C TYR A 12 -22.43 9.26 0.56
N ASN A 13 -23.56 9.37 1.23
CA ASN A 13 -24.53 10.46 1.01
C ASN A 13 -24.90 10.67 -0.48
N GLY A 14 -25.02 9.57 -1.24
CA GLY A 14 -25.33 9.60 -2.68
C GLY A 14 -24.11 9.70 -3.62
N LEU A 15 -22.90 9.94 -3.10
CA LEU A 15 -21.66 9.85 -3.87
C LEU A 15 -21.16 8.40 -3.87
N VAL A 16 -21.02 7.78 -5.04
CA VAL A 16 -20.43 6.45 -5.18
C VAL A 16 -18.90 6.58 -5.15
N ALA A 17 -18.27 6.12 -4.07
CA ALA A 17 -16.82 6.16 -3.89
C ALA A 17 -16.11 4.95 -4.52
N VAL A 18 -16.78 3.80 -4.55
CA VAL A 18 -16.32 2.57 -5.20
C VAL A 18 -17.53 1.94 -5.90
N ASP A 19 -17.40 1.61 -7.20
CA ASP A 19 -18.51 1.21 -8.06
C ASP A 19 -18.30 -0.15 -8.74
N GLY A 20 -18.25 -1.22 -7.94
CA GLY A 20 -18.23 -2.59 -8.47
C GLY A 20 -16.84 -3.05 -8.90
N ILE A 21 -15.80 -2.67 -8.16
CA ILE A 21 -14.43 -3.08 -8.50
C ILE A 21 -14.18 -4.54 -8.15
N SER A 22 -13.36 -5.22 -8.97
CA SER A 22 -12.95 -6.61 -8.77
C SER A 22 -11.46 -6.77 -9.06
N PHE A 23 -10.72 -7.40 -8.16
CA PHE A 23 -9.31 -7.71 -8.32
C PHE A 23 -8.86 -8.77 -7.32
N GLU A 24 -7.66 -9.30 -7.53
CA GLU A 24 -7.04 -10.32 -6.71
C GLU A 24 -5.57 -9.96 -6.48
N VAL A 25 -5.06 -10.25 -5.28
CA VAL A 25 -3.63 -10.15 -4.93
C VAL A 25 -3.13 -11.50 -4.45
N HIS A 26 -2.01 -11.96 -4.98
CA HIS A 26 -1.40 -13.24 -4.73
C HIS A 26 -0.29 -13.14 -3.67
N HIS A 27 0.21 -14.30 -3.20
CA HIS A 27 1.37 -14.33 -2.31
C HIS A 27 2.60 -13.84 -3.06
N GLY A 28 3.46 -13.06 -2.39
CA GLY A 28 4.67 -12.49 -3.00
C GLY A 28 4.37 -11.56 -4.18
N GLU A 29 3.23 -10.86 -4.15
CA GLU A 29 2.84 -9.87 -5.15
C GLU A 29 2.78 -8.49 -4.49
N ILE A 30 3.40 -7.48 -5.12
CA ILE A 30 3.10 -6.07 -4.87
C ILE A 30 2.04 -5.63 -5.88
N PHE A 31 0.85 -5.35 -5.38
CA PHE A 31 -0.28 -4.84 -6.16
C PHE A 31 -0.47 -3.34 -5.89
N GLY A 32 -0.19 -2.51 -6.88
CA GLY A 32 -0.34 -1.06 -6.82
C GLY A 32 -1.76 -0.61 -7.14
N MET A 33 -2.36 0.23 -6.30
CA MET A 33 -3.62 0.90 -6.58
C MET A 33 -3.35 2.38 -6.87
N LEU A 34 -3.50 2.76 -8.13
CA LEU A 34 -3.18 4.08 -8.67
C LEU A 34 -4.48 4.81 -9.00
N GLY A 35 -4.47 6.13 -8.91
CA GLY A 35 -5.70 6.91 -9.09
C GLY A 35 -5.51 8.34 -8.60
N PRO A 36 -6.27 9.32 -9.11
CA PRO A 36 -6.25 10.65 -8.54
C PRO A 36 -6.84 10.66 -7.11
N ASN A 37 -6.72 11.80 -6.43
CA ASN A 37 -7.42 12.02 -5.17
C ASN A 37 -8.93 11.90 -5.38
N GLY A 38 -9.59 11.19 -4.46
CA GLY A 38 -11.03 10.90 -4.56
C GLY A 38 -11.40 9.76 -5.52
N ALA A 39 -10.44 9.04 -6.12
CA ALA A 39 -10.75 7.92 -7.01
C ALA A 39 -11.36 6.69 -6.32
N GLY A 40 -11.28 6.59 -4.98
CA GLY A 40 -11.79 5.43 -4.22
C GLY A 40 -10.72 4.51 -3.62
N LYS A 41 -9.43 4.84 -3.78
CA LYS A 41 -8.29 4.05 -3.28
C LYS A 41 -8.36 3.81 -1.76
N THR A 42 -8.35 4.90 -0.98
CA THR A 42 -8.40 4.85 0.48
C THR A 42 -9.66 4.15 0.98
N THR A 43 -10.82 4.43 0.38
CA THR A 43 -12.06 3.72 0.72
C THR A 43 -11.96 2.22 0.47
N THR A 44 -11.33 1.80 -0.62
CA THR A 44 -11.12 0.37 -0.93
C THR A 44 -10.20 -0.27 0.11
N VAL A 45 -9.07 0.34 0.40
CA VAL A 45 -8.09 -0.15 1.38
C VAL A 45 -8.71 -0.24 2.78
N GLU A 46 -9.40 0.80 3.24
CA GLU A 46 -10.03 0.81 4.56
C GLU A 46 -11.16 -0.23 4.70
N ILE A 47 -11.82 -0.63 3.61
CA ILE A 47 -12.76 -1.76 3.61
C ILE A 47 -12.01 -3.07 3.80
N LEU A 48 -10.90 -3.27 3.09
CA LEU A 48 -10.07 -4.47 3.20
C LEU A 48 -9.43 -4.61 4.59
N GLU A 49 -9.08 -3.49 5.21
CA GLU A 49 -8.59 -3.42 6.59
C GLU A 49 -9.69 -3.67 7.64
N GLY A 50 -10.95 -3.76 7.22
CA GLY A 50 -12.10 -3.89 8.10
C GLY A 50 -12.35 -2.63 8.95
N LEU A 51 -11.91 -1.46 8.49
CA LEU A 51 -12.19 -0.15 9.09
C LEU A 51 -13.50 0.45 8.57
N ARG A 52 -14.00 -0.04 7.43
CA ARG A 52 -15.26 0.38 6.83
C ARG A 52 -16.07 -0.80 6.29
N ASP A 53 -17.38 -0.69 6.43
CA ASP A 53 -18.30 -1.64 5.80
C ASP A 53 -18.48 -1.32 4.32
N LEU A 54 -18.58 -2.35 3.48
CA LEU A 54 -19.02 -2.25 2.10
C LEU A 54 -20.55 -2.18 2.00
N ASP A 55 -21.08 -1.59 0.93
CA ASP A 55 -22.54 -1.53 0.70
C ASP A 55 -23.04 -2.80 -0.03
N SER A 56 -22.23 -3.34 -0.94
CA SER A 56 -22.46 -4.62 -1.63
C SER A 56 -21.16 -5.15 -2.25
N GLY A 57 -21.19 -6.39 -2.73
CA GLY A 57 -20.02 -7.12 -3.21
C GLY A 57 -19.43 -8.02 -2.12
N GLU A 58 -18.23 -8.54 -2.38
CA GLU A 58 -17.51 -9.42 -1.47
C GLU A 58 -16.04 -9.05 -1.39
N ALA A 59 -15.46 -9.17 -0.20
CA ALA A 59 -14.04 -8.96 0.02
C ALA A 59 -13.51 -9.99 1.03
N TYR A 60 -12.39 -10.63 0.69
CA TYR A 60 -11.79 -11.68 1.49
C TYR A 60 -10.29 -11.47 1.66
N ILE A 61 -9.78 -11.78 2.85
CA ILE A 61 -8.34 -11.89 3.15
C ILE A 61 -8.06 -13.30 3.67
N ASN A 62 -7.21 -14.02 2.97
CA ASN A 62 -6.87 -15.43 3.24
C ASN A 62 -8.11 -16.31 3.44
N GLY A 63 -9.13 -16.09 2.60
CA GLY A 63 -10.42 -16.79 2.64
C GLY A 63 -11.39 -16.34 3.74
N LEU A 64 -11.03 -15.35 4.57
CA LEU A 64 -11.91 -14.77 5.59
C LEU A 64 -12.62 -13.54 5.06
N ASP A 65 -13.91 -13.43 5.32
CA ASP A 65 -14.74 -12.28 4.90
C ASP A 65 -14.37 -11.05 5.75
N VAL A 66 -13.98 -9.94 5.11
CA VAL A 66 -13.46 -8.76 5.83
C VAL A 66 -14.50 -8.09 6.74
N THR A 67 -15.78 -8.28 6.45
CA THR A 67 -16.88 -7.74 7.26
C THR A 67 -17.25 -8.72 8.38
N LYS A 68 -17.45 -10.01 8.06
CA LYS A 68 -17.90 -11.01 9.05
C LYS A 68 -16.80 -11.46 10.00
N ASP A 69 -15.57 -11.57 9.52
CA ASP A 69 -14.40 -12.03 10.26
C ASP A 69 -13.46 -10.87 10.63
N SER A 70 -13.94 -9.62 10.65
CA SER A 70 -13.13 -8.39 10.82
C SER A 70 -12.06 -8.48 11.91
N LYS A 71 -12.38 -9.02 13.09
CA LYS A 71 -11.39 -9.18 14.19
C LYS A 71 -10.23 -10.11 13.81
N ARG A 72 -10.53 -11.22 13.13
CA ARG A 72 -9.52 -12.20 12.68
C ARG A 72 -8.70 -11.62 11.53
N VAL A 73 -9.36 -10.91 10.61
CA VAL A 73 -8.69 -10.21 9.51
C VAL A 73 -7.70 -9.17 10.04
N LYS A 74 -8.11 -8.32 10.98
CA LYS A 74 -7.21 -7.35 11.64
C LYS A 74 -6.01 -7.99 12.34
N GLY A 75 -6.18 -9.21 12.85
CA GLY A 75 -5.11 -9.98 13.47
C GLY A 75 -4.06 -10.51 12.49
N MET A 76 -4.35 -10.57 11.19
CA MET A 76 -3.46 -11.15 10.17
C MET A 76 -3.01 -10.19 9.08
N ILE A 77 -3.33 -8.89 9.20
CA ILE A 77 -2.89 -7.87 8.25
C ILE A 77 -1.96 -6.88 8.94
N GLY A 78 -0.99 -6.36 8.19
CA GLY A 78 -0.16 -5.24 8.58
C GLY A 78 -0.66 -3.98 7.91
N VAL A 79 -0.77 -2.87 8.63
CA VAL A 79 -1.25 -1.59 8.07
C VAL A 79 -0.25 -0.50 8.40
N GLN A 80 0.33 0.12 7.37
CA GLN A 80 1.07 1.36 7.46
C GLN A 80 0.23 2.50 6.88
N LEU A 81 -0.11 3.48 7.73
CA LEU A 81 -0.86 4.68 7.32
C LEU A 81 0.09 5.79 6.89
N GLN A 82 -0.35 6.70 6.01
CA GLN A 82 0.45 7.83 5.52
C GLN A 82 0.97 8.73 6.66
N GLN A 83 0.14 9.01 7.66
CA GLN A 83 0.53 9.78 8.85
C GLN A 83 0.48 8.92 10.11
N ASN A 84 1.66 8.68 10.69
CA ASN A 84 1.79 7.97 11.96
C ASN A 84 2.29 8.92 13.05
N ALA A 85 1.55 9.00 14.15
CA ALA A 85 1.96 9.71 15.36
C ALA A 85 2.27 8.69 16.45
N TYR A 86 3.55 8.34 16.58
CA TYR A 86 4.05 7.60 17.74
C TYR A 86 4.44 8.56 18.85
N PHE A 87 4.52 8.06 20.09
CA PHE A 87 4.87 8.89 21.24
C PHE A 87 6.32 9.39 21.15
N ASP A 88 6.50 10.71 21.06
CA ASP A 88 7.80 11.37 20.85
C ASP A 88 8.90 10.96 21.83
N ASN A 89 8.53 10.64 23.07
CA ASN A 89 9.46 10.32 24.16
C ASN A 89 9.73 8.83 24.32
N LEU A 90 8.94 7.95 23.69
CA LEU A 90 9.22 6.52 23.69
C LEU A 90 10.37 6.24 22.74
N ASN A 91 11.23 5.31 23.16
CA ASN A 91 12.19 4.72 22.25
C ASN A 91 11.56 3.64 21.38
N LEU A 92 12.29 3.23 20.35
CA LEU A 92 11.77 2.30 19.35
C LEU A 92 11.44 0.96 20.00
N ARG A 93 12.34 0.44 20.85
CA ARG A 93 12.12 -0.81 21.59
C ARG A 93 10.88 -0.73 22.50
N GLU A 94 10.72 0.36 23.24
CA GLU A 94 9.55 0.61 24.09
C GLU A 94 8.25 0.66 23.27
N THR A 95 8.30 1.20 22.05
CA THR A 95 7.15 1.18 21.14
C THR A 95 6.70 -0.26 20.89
N PHE A 96 7.64 -1.18 20.60
CA PHE A 96 7.36 -2.60 20.46
C PHE A 96 7.14 -3.35 21.78
N GLU A 97 7.42 -2.79 22.95
CA GLU A 97 7.02 -3.43 24.22
C GLU A 97 5.55 -3.14 24.55
N HIS A 98 5.01 -2.04 24.03
CA HIS A 98 3.62 -1.65 24.22
C HIS A 98 2.67 -2.20 23.13
N PHE A 99 3.13 -2.35 21.88
CA PHE A 99 2.28 -2.80 20.77
C PHE A 99 1.85 -4.29 20.79
N PRO A 100 2.67 -5.27 21.21
CA PRO A 100 2.26 -6.68 21.31
C PRO A 100 1.16 -6.92 22.35
N THR A 101 0.90 -5.98 23.27
CA THR A 101 -0.31 -6.10 24.11
C THR A 101 -1.61 -6.01 23.31
N LEU A 102 -1.54 -5.55 22.05
CA LEU A 102 -2.65 -5.46 21.11
C LEU A 102 -2.72 -6.64 20.12
N TYR A 103 -1.65 -7.43 19.99
CA TYR A 103 -1.52 -8.50 19.00
C TYR A 103 -0.88 -9.75 19.63
N ASP A 104 -1.45 -10.93 19.39
CA ASP A 104 -0.83 -12.21 19.78
C ASP A 104 0.39 -12.47 18.87
N SER A 105 1.55 -11.90 19.22
CA SER A 105 2.80 -12.05 18.49
C SER A 105 3.95 -12.48 19.39
N ASP A 106 4.75 -13.41 18.88
CA ASP A 106 6.00 -13.88 19.48
C ASP A 106 7.22 -13.10 18.94
N MET A 107 7.04 -12.16 18.00
CA MET A 107 8.15 -11.40 17.41
C MET A 107 8.74 -10.42 18.44
N SER A 108 10.05 -10.52 18.67
CA SER A 108 10.75 -9.60 19.55
C SER A 108 10.89 -8.20 18.93
N PRO A 109 10.96 -7.13 19.75
CA PRO A 109 11.31 -5.79 19.28
C PRO A 109 12.57 -5.75 18.40
N GLU A 110 13.58 -6.55 18.77
CA GLU A 110 14.84 -6.62 18.06
C GLU A 110 14.67 -7.24 16.65
N GLU A 111 13.89 -8.31 16.51
CA GLU A 111 13.58 -8.91 15.21
C GLU A 111 12.79 -7.95 14.31
N ALA A 112 11.79 -7.25 14.86
CA ALA A 112 10.99 -6.28 14.11
C ALA A 112 11.85 -5.11 13.60
N LEU A 113 12.78 -4.61 14.43
CA LEU A 113 13.69 -3.53 14.07
C LEU A 113 14.79 -3.96 13.10
N GLU A 114 15.24 -5.21 13.16
CA GLU A 114 16.21 -5.77 12.22
C GLU A 114 15.62 -5.80 10.80
N LYS A 115 14.35 -6.24 10.66
CA LYS A 115 13.65 -6.29 9.36
C LYS A 115 13.61 -4.95 8.62
N VAL A 116 13.76 -3.82 9.32
CA VAL A 116 13.67 -2.47 8.75
C VAL A 116 14.96 -1.64 8.92
N ASP A 117 16.08 -2.29 9.23
CA ASP A 117 17.39 -1.64 9.43
C ASP A 117 17.32 -0.49 10.45
N LEU A 118 16.76 -0.80 11.63
CA LEU A 118 16.66 0.12 12.78
C LEU A 118 17.15 -0.50 14.10
N ALA A 119 17.73 -1.70 14.09
CA ALA A 119 18.22 -2.37 15.30
C ALA A 119 19.23 -1.51 16.08
N GLU A 120 20.20 -0.88 15.41
CA GLU A 120 21.16 0.03 16.04
C GLU A 120 20.51 1.29 16.65
N ARG A 121 19.28 1.60 16.23
CA ARG A 121 18.50 2.75 16.70
C ARG A 121 17.48 2.37 17.77
N ALA A 122 17.43 1.13 18.24
CA ALA A 122 16.43 0.63 19.19
C ALA A 122 16.19 1.54 20.42
N LYS A 123 17.26 2.19 20.94
CA LYS A 123 17.21 3.09 22.10
C LYS A 123 16.99 4.57 21.76
N SER A 124 16.92 4.92 20.48
CA SER A 124 16.64 6.30 20.04
C SER A 124 15.19 6.64 20.34
N GLN A 125 14.89 7.89 20.69
CA GLN A 125 13.50 8.33 20.85
C GLN A 125 12.89 8.66 19.48
N TYR A 126 11.58 8.45 19.33
CA TYR A 126 10.87 8.71 18.07
C TYR A 126 11.10 10.12 17.51
N ARG A 127 11.13 11.13 18.38
CA ARG A 127 11.39 12.53 17.99
C ARG A 127 12.76 12.78 17.33
N HIS A 128 13.72 11.89 17.54
CA HIS A 128 15.08 12.01 16.98
C HIS A 128 15.25 11.24 15.67
N LEU A 129 14.22 10.54 15.19
CA LEU A 129 14.24 9.86 13.91
C LEU A 129 14.06 10.84 12.74
N SER A 130 14.76 10.58 11.63
CA SER A 130 14.47 11.22 10.35
C SER A 130 13.11 10.78 9.79
N GLY A 131 12.56 11.49 8.81
CA GLY A 131 11.30 11.10 8.16
C GLY A 131 11.32 9.66 7.62
N GLY A 132 12.41 9.27 6.94
CA GLY A 132 12.60 7.91 6.43
C GLY A 132 12.68 6.86 7.55
N GLN A 133 13.36 7.16 8.65
CA GLN A 133 13.40 6.27 9.81
C GLN A 133 12.04 6.11 10.47
N LYS A 134 11.23 7.17 10.54
CA LYS A 134 9.85 7.11 11.05
C LYS A 134 8.96 6.24 10.16
N GLN A 135 9.12 6.32 8.83
CA GLN A 135 8.38 5.45 7.92
C GLN A 135 8.80 3.98 8.07
N ARG A 136 10.11 3.70 8.16
CA ARG A 136 10.60 2.33 8.40
C ARG A 136 10.13 1.76 9.74
N LEU A 137 10.09 2.57 10.79
CA LEU A 137 9.49 2.16 12.07
C LEU A 137 8.02 1.79 11.90
N SER A 138 7.26 2.53 11.09
CA SER A 138 5.86 2.22 10.83
C SER A 138 5.67 0.87 10.14
N ILE A 139 6.51 0.54 9.16
CA ILE A 139 6.52 -0.79 8.54
C ILE A 139 6.86 -1.86 9.57
N ALA A 140 7.85 -1.65 10.44
CA ALA A 140 8.16 -2.62 11.49
C ALA A 140 6.99 -2.86 12.45
N VAL A 141 6.26 -1.82 12.83
CA VAL A 141 5.03 -1.95 13.64
C VAL A 141 3.96 -2.74 12.89
N ALA A 142 3.81 -2.52 11.58
CA ALA A 142 2.90 -3.28 10.74
C ALA A 142 3.30 -4.75 10.56
N LEU A 143 4.56 -5.13 10.82
CA LEU A 143 5.06 -6.50 10.73
C LEU A 143 4.88 -7.30 12.04
N VAL A 144 4.53 -6.64 13.15
CA VAL A 144 4.57 -7.26 14.48
C VAL A 144 3.71 -8.52 14.53
N ASN A 145 2.54 -8.54 13.91
CA ASN A 145 1.63 -9.69 13.94
C ASN A 145 1.92 -10.77 12.88
N ASP A 146 3.11 -10.78 12.27
CA ASP A 146 3.49 -11.69 11.18
C ASP A 146 2.39 -11.80 10.10
N PRO A 147 2.04 -10.67 9.46
CA PRO A 147 0.83 -10.60 8.66
C PRO A 147 0.95 -11.42 7.37
N VAL A 148 -0.19 -11.92 6.88
CA VAL A 148 -0.27 -12.59 5.56
C VAL A 148 -0.38 -11.59 4.41
N ALA A 149 -0.84 -10.37 4.71
CA ALA A 149 -0.95 -9.26 3.78
C ALA A 149 -0.60 -7.93 4.45
N MET A 150 0.05 -7.05 3.71
CA MET A 150 0.41 -5.71 4.17
C MET A 150 -0.23 -4.63 3.29
N PHE A 151 -0.80 -3.61 3.92
CA PHE A 151 -1.32 -2.41 3.28
C PHE A 151 -0.37 -1.25 3.55
N LEU A 152 0.11 -0.63 2.47
CA LEU A 152 1.03 0.51 2.51
C LEU A 152 0.34 1.73 1.88
N ASP A 153 0.00 2.71 2.71
CA ASP A 153 -0.62 3.95 2.24
C ASP A 153 0.43 5.05 2.05
N GLU A 154 0.79 5.28 0.79
CA GLU A 154 1.80 6.25 0.35
C GLU A 154 3.14 6.20 1.14
N PRO A 155 3.83 5.05 1.18
CA PRO A 155 4.96 4.80 2.08
C PRO A 155 6.17 5.71 1.86
N THR A 156 6.28 6.34 0.68
CA THR A 156 7.44 7.17 0.32
C THR A 156 7.15 8.66 0.21
N THR A 157 5.92 9.08 0.54
CA THR A 157 5.55 10.50 0.56
C THR A 157 6.43 11.28 1.54
N GLY A 158 6.99 12.40 1.05
CA GLY A 158 7.85 13.28 1.84
C GLY A 158 9.27 12.76 2.09
N LEU A 159 9.67 11.63 1.50
CA LEU A 159 11.03 11.12 1.60
C LEU A 159 11.94 11.75 0.53
N ASP A 160 13.20 11.99 0.91
CA ASP A 160 14.26 12.31 -0.05
C ASP A 160 14.57 11.11 -0.98
N PRO A 161 15.26 11.32 -2.12
CA PRO A 161 15.50 10.26 -3.09
C PRO A 161 16.23 9.03 -2.54
N GLN A 162 17.16 9.20 -1.59
CA GLN A 162 17.90 8.08 -1.01
C GLN A 162 17.01 7.29 -0.04
N ALA A 163 16.28 7.99 0.82
CA ALA A 163 15.34 7.37 1.74
C ALA A 163 14.21 6.62 1.01
N ARG A 164 13.74 7.16 -0.13
CA ARG A 164 12.77 6.50 -1.01
C ARG A 164 13.30 5.19 -1.56
N ARG A 165 14.51 5.17 -2.13
CA ARG A 165 15.11 3.93 -2.66
C ARG A 165 15.31 2.88 -1.58
N ASN A 166 15.79 3.29 -0.40
CA ASN A 166 15.94 2.36 0.73
C ASN A 166 14.58 1.79 1.19
N MET A 167 13.50 2.56 1.05
CA MET A 167 12.13 2.08 1.32
C MET A 167 11.67 1.08 0.27
N TRP A 168 11.97 1.34 -1.01
CA TRP A 168 11.68 0.42 -2.11
C TRP A 168 12.39 -0.92 -1.93
N ASP A 169 13.68 -0.90 -1.60
CA ASP A 169 14.46 -2.12 -1.33
C ASP A 169 13.87 -2.93 -0.16
N LEU A 170 13.39 -2.24 0.88
CA LEU A 170 12.70 -2.87 2.01
C LEU A 170 11.39 -3.54 1.57
N ILE A 171 10.54 -2.83 0.81
CA ILE A 171 9.26 -3.36 0.33
C ILE A 171 9.47 -4.58 -0.59
N ASP A 172 10.44 -4.51 -1.50
CA ASP A 172 10.78 -5.63 -2.40
C ASP A 172 11.35 -6.84 -1.63
N GLY A 173 12.11 -6.60 -0.56
CA GLY A 173 12.56 -7.64 0.37
C GLY A 173 11.40 -8.38 1.02
N LEU A 174 10.42 -7.65 1.56
CA LEU A 174 9.21 -8.25 2.16
C LEU A 174 8.41 -9.06 1.14
N ARG A 175 8.26 -8.54 -0.08
CA ARG A 175 7.62 -9.26 -1.18
C ARG A 175 8.37 -10.54 -1.54
N SER A 176 9.70 -10.50 -1.58
CA SER A 176 10.55 -11.66 -1.85
C SER A 176 10.46 -12.75 -0.77
N GLU A 177 10.10 -12.38 0.47
CA GLU A 177 9.77 -13.32 1.56
C GLU A 177 8.35 -13.93 1.42
N GLY A 178 7.58 -13.53 0.40
CA GLY A 178 6.25 -14.07 0.11
C GLY A 178 5.08 -13.23 0.64
N MET A 179 5.35 -12.04 1.20
CA MET A 179 4.32 -11.10 1.64
C MET A 179 3.46 -10.66 0.45
N ALA A 180 2.14 -10.69 0.62
CA ALA A 180 1.23 -10.01 -0.30
C ALA A 180 1.14 -8.53 0.11
N ILE A 181 1.46 -7.61 -0.79
CA ILE A 181 1.52 -6.17 -0.49
C ILE A 181 0.53 -5.44 -1.37
N MET A 182 -0.35 -4.66 -0.76
CA MET A 182 -1.20 -3.71 -1.45
C MET A 182 -0.68 -2.30 -1.18
N LEU A 183 -0.26 -1.62 -2.24
CA LEU A 183 0.38 -0.31 -2.18
C LEU A 183 -0.53 0.74 -2.80
N THR A 184 -0.84 1.82 -2.10
CA THR A 184 -1.39 3.02 -2.73
C THR A 184 -0.26 4.02 -2.95
N THR A 185 -0.25 4.64 -4.13
CA THR A 185 0.70 5.70 -4.43
C THR A 185 0.15 6.63 -5.48
N HIS A 186 0.61 7.88 -5.43
CA HIS A 186 0.46 8.85 -6.50
C HIS A 186 1.79 9.06 -7.26
N TYR A 187 2.83 8.26 -7.00
CA TYR A 187 4.10 8.29 -7.72
C TYR A 187 4.15 7.13 -8.73
N MET A 188 4.04 7.45 -10.01
CA MET A 188 3.96 6.43 -11.06
C MET A 188 5.30 5.73 -11.25
N GLU A 189 6.41 6.43 -11.01
CA GLU A 189 7.75 5.83 -10.96
C GLU A 189 7.86 4.76 -9.87
N GLU A 190 7.28 5.00 -8.69
CA GLU A 190 7.27 4.00 -7.61
C GLU A 190 6.52 2.75 -8.02
N ALA A 191 5.33 2.93 -8.59
CA ALA A 191 4.53 1.81 -9.05
C ALA A 191 5.16 1.06 -10.23
N GLU A 192 5.85 1.76 -11.12
CA GLU A 192 6.58 1.16 -12.24
C GLU A 192 7.79 0.32 -11.77
N VAL A 193 8.46 0.76 -10.71
CA VAL A 193 9.63 0.06 -10.14
C VAL A 193 9.24 -1.10 -9.23
N LEU A 194 8.23 -0.94 -8.38
CA LEU A 194 7.90 -1.90 -7.33
C LEU A 194 6.80 -2.90 -7.69
N CYS A 195 5.76 -2.46 -8.42
CA CYS A 195 4.55 -3.25 -8.51
C CYS A 195 4.67 -4.35 -9.57
N ASP A 196 4.34 -5.58 -9.17
CA ASP A 196 4.15 -6.68 -10.10
C ASP A 196 2.94 -6.39 -11.01
N ARG A 197 1.86 -5.84 -10.44
CA ARG A 197 0.66 -5.40 -11.14
C ARG A 197 0.10 -4.11 -10.56
N VAL A 198 -0.57 -3.33 -11.38
CA VAL A 198 -1.25 -2.10 -10.96
C VAL A 198 -2.70 -2.10 -11.41
N ALA A 199 -3.58 -1.60 -10.55
CA ALA A 199 -4.93 -1.17 -10.90
C ALA A 199 -4.96 0.35 -11.00
N VAL A 200 -5.33 0.86 -12.17
CA VAL A 200 -5.66 2.27 -12.35
C VAL A 200 -7.13 2.44 -12.03
N ILE A 201 -7.43 3.28 -11.04
CA ILE A 201 -8.78 3.61 -10.58
C ILE A 201 -9.09 5.06 -10.94
N ASP A 202 -10.27 5.26 -11.50
CA ASP A 202 -10.84 6.58 -11.69
C ASP A 202 -12.34 6.56 -11.39
N HIS A 203 -12.83 7.60 -10.70
CA HIS A 203 -14.24 7.74 -10.30
C HIS A 203 -14.87 6.45 -9.74
N GLY A 204 -14.17 5.76 -8.83
CA GLY A 204 -14.64 4.54 -8.17
C GLY A 204 -14.59 3.27 -9.02
N ASN A 205 -14.09 3.35 -10.25
CA ASN A 205 -14.03 2.24 -11.21
C ASN A 205 -12.57 1.86 -11.51
N VAL A 206 -12.33 0.57 -11.72
CA VAL A 206 -11.06 0.09 -12.27
C VAL A 206 -11.09 0.30 -13.78
N VAL A 207 -10.22 1.15 -14.30
CA VAL A 207 -10.12 1.44 -15.75
C VAL A 207 -9.09 0.55 -16.46
N ALA A 208 -8.08 0.06 -15.73
CA ALA A 208 -7.11 -0.90 -16.22
C ALA A 208 -6.49 -1.71 -15.08
N ILE A 209 -6.18 -2.99 -15.32
CA ILE A 209 -5.33 -3.81 -14.45
C ILE A 209 -4.37 -4.61 -15.32
N ASP A 210 -3.07 -4.41 -15.14
CA ASP A 210 -2.04 -5.23 -15.76
C ASP A 210 -0.69 -4.98 -15.08
N THR A 211 0.38 -5.61 -15.57
CA THR A 211 1.75 -5.21 -15.23
C THR A 211 2.04 -3.79 -15.75
N PRO A 212 2.87 -2.97 -15.07
CA PRO A 212 3.26 -1.66 -15.57
C PRO A 212 3.76 -1.68 -17.02
N GLN A 213 4.63 -2.66 -17.33
CA GLN A 213 5.19 -2.83 -18.67
C GLN A 213 4.11 -3.12 -19.73
N ALA A 214 3.15 -3.99 -19.44
CA ALA A 214 2.07 -4.30 -20.38
C ALA A 214 1.19 -3.08 -20.64
N LEU A 215 0.89 -2.26 -19.62
CA LEU A 215 0.13 -1.03 -19.80
C LEU A 215 0.87 -0.03 -20.68
N ILE A 216 2.19 0.13 -20.49
CA ILE A 216 3.05 0.99 -21.32
C ILE A 216 3.07 0.50 -22.77
N GLU A 217 3.18 -0.80 -23.00
CA GLU A 217 3.16 -1.39 -24.34
C GLU A 217 1.81 -1.23 -25.03
N GLN A 218 0.70 -1.38 -24.29
CA GLN A 218 -0.65 -1.13 -24.80
C GLN A 218 -0.80 0.33 -25.23
N LEU A 219 -0.35 1.28 -24.41
CA LEU A 219 -0.36 2.71 -24.76
C LEU A 219 0.46 2.99 -26.02
N LYS A 220 1.67 2.43 -26.10
CA LYS A 220 2.54 2.54 -27.28
C LYS A 220 1.86 2.02 -28.56
N SER A 221 1.13 0.92 -28.46
CA SER A 221 0.41 0.32 -29.60
C SER A 221 -0.72 1.21 -30.15
N ARG A 222 -1.26 2.12 -29.32
CA ARG A 222 -2.28 3.11 -29.72
C ARG A 222 -1.68 4.33 -30.42
N GLY A 223 -0.35 4.41 -30.53
CA GLY A 223 0.35 5.52 -31.16
C GLY A 223 0.47 6.77 -30.28
N ALA A 224 0.36 6.60 -28.96
CA ALA A 224 0.58 7.71 -28.03
C ALA A 224 2.06 8.14 -28.00
N GLU A 225 2.28 9.43 -27.74
CA GLU A 225 3.59 10.02 -27.55
C GLU A 225 3.79 10.34 -26.06
N SER A 226 5.02 10.21 -25.58
CA SER A 226 5.33 10.54 -24.19
C SER A 226 5.23 12.03 -23.93
N VAL A 227 4.78 12.40 -22.71
CA VAL A 227 4.86 13.77 -22.21
C VAL A 227 6.29 14.18 -21.85
N ARG A 228 7.22 13.22 -21.76
CA ARG A 228 8.63 13.44 -21.44
C ARG A 228 9.42 13.86 -22.68
N LYS A 229 10.47 14.66 -22.45
CA LYS A 229 11.33 15.19 -23.52
C LYS A 229 12.20 14.13 -24.21
N ASP A 230 12.46 13.01 -23.56
CA ASP A 230 13.24 11.89 -24.10
C ASP A 230 12.40 10.94 -24.97
N GLY A 231 11.07 11.12 -25.01
CA GLY A 231 10.14 10.33 -25.80
C GLY A 231 9.87 8.93 -25.25
N VAL A 232 10.35 8.60 -24.05
CA VAL A 232 10.16 7.27 -23.45
C VAL A 232 8.82 7.24 -22.73
N LEU A 233 7.92 6.36 -23.18
CA LEU A 233 6.64 6.12 -22.52
C LEU A 233 6.85 5.45 -21.16
N THR A 234 6.08 5.91 -20.18
CA THR A 234 6.12 5.46 -18.78
C THR A 234 4.74 5.24 -18.23
N LEU A 235 4.64 4.69 -17.02
CA LEU A 235 3.35 4.48 -16.36
C LEU A 235 2.60 5.81 -16.09
N GLU A 236 3.35 6.91 -16.00
CA GLU A 236 2.79 8.26 -15.93
C GLU A 236 1.98 8.61 -17.19
N ASP A 237 2.50 8.29 -18.38
CA ASP A 237 1.81 8.53 -19.64
C ASP A 237 0.52 7.69 -19.73
N VAL A 238 0.57 6.44 -19.27
CA VAL A 238 -0.61 5.55 -19.19
C VAL A 238 -1.67 6.16 -18.29
N PHE A 239 -1.26 6.63 -17.11
CA PHE A 239 -2.19 7.23 -16.17
C PHE A 239 -2.88 8.48 -16.73
N ILE A 240 -2.12 9.35 -17.42
CA ILE A 240 -2.67 10.55 -18.06
C ILE A 240 -3.65 10.17 -19.18
N ASP A 241 -3.32 9.19 -20.03
CA ASP A 241 -4.18 8.69 -21.11
C ASP A 241 -5.51 8.14 -20.57
N LEU A 242 -5.45 7.33 -19.51
CA LEU A 242 -6.64 6.65 -18.97
C LEU A 242 -7.54 7.57 -18.13
N THR A 243 -6.98 8.57 -17.45
CA THR A 243 -7.74 9.41 -16.51
C THR A 243 -8.00 10.82 -17.04
N GLY A 244 -7.32 11.23 -18.12
CA GLY A 244 -7.40 12.59 -18.66
C GLY A 244 -6.83 13.67 -17.73
N ARG A 245 -6.11 13.31 -16.66
CA ARG A 245 -5.51 14.25 -15.71
C ARG A 245 -3.99 14.25 -15.83
N SER A 246 -3.42 15.39 -16.19
CA SER A 246 -1.99 15.66 -15.99
C SER A 246 -1.70 15.85 -14.51
N HIS A 247 -0.64 15.24 -13.97
CA HIS A 247 -0.18 15.50 -12.59
C HIS A 247 0.00 17.00 -12.33
N VAL A 248 -0.96 17.60 -11.62
CA VAL A 248 -0.81 18.89 -10.97
C VAL A 248 -1.60 18.82 -9.66
N GLU A 249 -0.89 18.46 -8.58
CA GLU A 249 -0.91 19.11 -7.26
C GLU A 249 0.03 18.37 -6.29
#